data_AF-A0A9W6YA06-F1
#
_entry.id   AF-A0A9W6YA06-F1
#
_cell.length_a   1.000
_cell.length_b   1.000
_cell.length_c   1.000
_cell.angle_alpha   90.00
_cell.angle_beta   90.00
_cell.angle_gamma   90.00
#
_symmetry.space_group_name_H-M   'P 1'
#
loop_
_entity.id
_entity.type
_entity.pdbx_description
1 polymer ?
#
loop_
_entity_poly.entity_id
_entity_poly.type
_entity_poly.pdbx_seq_one_letter_code
_entity_poly.pdbx_strand_id
1 'polypeptide(L)'
;MRPALPTDFALRRALLRAQSFGDMLDVLRANTAEPPSSTKELAELRVQNAKLTRDNQALLRRLESALASSTRFEHDLATDVPERDEWKRHATKTSELVASFRNTVCVLELQLRESTRKSNRRVDSCQQLVDHLRRMVDQRDKDLKVMSEVLAERDVAYSALQGVASSYFEHVQEAAAVISSGGADRPVRFANQTIDNQRRVIQRHNGRISVADPALALAAATGIDAPGISPGDLALNARLCRLLEAR
;
A
#
# COMPACT_ATOMS: atom_id res chain seq x y z
N MET A 1 132.90 31.37 -31.11
CA MET A 1 132.84 29.99 -30.57
C MET A 1 133.51 29.94 -29.21
N ARG A 2 132.80 29.49 -28.17
CA ARG A 2 133.37 28.65 -27.10
C ARG A 2 132.22 28.08 -26.25
N PRO A 3 132.15 26.75 -26.05
CA PRO A 3 131.11 26.13 -25.25
C PRO A 3 131.26 26.51 -23.76
N ALA A 4 130.14 26.72 -23.07
CA ALA A 4 130.11 26.95 -21.64
C ALA A 4 130.73 25.76 -20.91
N LEU A 5 131.77 26.02 -20.11
CA LEU A 5 132.47 25.01 -19.34
C LEU A 5 131.62 24.55 -18.14
N PRO A 6 131.76 23.28 -17.71
CA PRO A 6 131.10 22.74 -16.52
C PRO A 6 131.39 23.57 -15.27
N THR A 7 130.36 23.83 -14.47
CA THR A 7 130.32 24.74 -13.32
C THR A 7 131.15 24.29 -12.11
N ASP A 8 131.79 23.12 -12.17
CA ASP A 8 132.48 22.52 -11.03
C ASP A 8 134.01 22.73 -11.10
N PHE A 9 134.50 23.60 -10.23
CA PHE A 9 135.92 23.97 -10.14
C PHE A 9 136.82 22.77 -9.82
N ALA A 10 136.31 21.79 -9.06
CA ALA A 10 137.06 20.58 -8.72
C ALA A 10 137.23 19.66 -9.94
N LEU A 11 136.15 19.47 -10.71
CA LEU A 11 136.18 18.73 -11.98
C LEU A 11 137.16 19.37 -12.97
N ARG A 12 137.11 20.71 -13.11
CA ARG A 12 138.00 21.43 -14.02
C ARG A 12 139.49 21.27 -13.64
N ARG A 13 139.80 21.31 -12.34
CA ARG A 13 141.17 21.11 -11.85
C ARG A 13 141.66 19.66 -12.03
N ALA A 14 140.77 18.68 -11.87
CA ALA A 14 141.09 17.27 -12.09
C ALA A 14 141.34 16.96 -13.57
N LEU A 15 140.52 17.49 -14.48
CA LEU A 15 140.71 17.36 -15.94
C LEU A 15 142.01 18.03 -16.42
N LEU A 16 142.41 19.16 -15.82
CA LEU A 16 143.66 19.84 -16.16
C LEU A 16 144.93 19.15 -15.64
N ARG A 17 144.80 18.21 -14.68
CA ARG A 17 145.92 17.43 -14.12
C ARG A 17 146.06 16.03 -14.74
N ALA A 18 145.07 15.62 -15.54
CA ALA A 18 145.10 14.36 -16.28
C ALA A 18 146.29 14.35 -17.25
N GLN A 19 147.13 13.31 -17.19
CA GLN A 19 148.30 13.16 -18.05
C GLN A 19 148.01 12.26 -19.26
N SER A 20 146.85 11.60 -19.27
CA SER A 20 146.37 10.79 -20.38
C SER A 20 144.88 11.02 -20.68
N PHE A 21 144.45 10.64 -21.88
CA PHE A 21 143.03 10.60 -22.23
C PHE A 21 142.23 9.61 -21.35
N GLY A 22 142.88 8.54 -20.89
CA GLY A 22 142.31 7.60 -19.92
C GLY A 22 142.00 8.28 -18.59
N ASP A 23 142.93 9.06 -18.06
CA ASP A 23 142.77 9.81 -16.80
C ASP A 23 141.61 10.82 -16.91
N MET A 24 141.43 11.45 -18.07
CA MET A 24 140.29 12.34 -18.33
C MET A 24 138.96 11.60 -18.29
N LEU A 25 138.89 10.39 -18.86
CA LEU A 25 137.66 9.57 -18.84
C LEU A 25 137.32 9.10 -17.43
N ASP A 26 138.32 8.76 -16.61
CA ASP A 26 138.08 8.35 -15.23
C ASP A 26 137.61 9.51 -14.35
N VAL A 27 138.15 10.73 -14.55
CA VAL A 27 137.65 11.95 -13.90
C VAL A 27 136.20 12.26 -14.28
N LEU A 28 135.81 12.03 -15.53
CA LEU A 28 134.42 12.21 -15.99
C LEU A 28 133.50 11.14 -15.40
N ARG A 29 133.91 9.87 -15.35
CA ARG A 29 133.13 8.80 -14.71
C ARG A 29 132.96 9.01 -13.20
N ALA A 30 133.97 9.53 -12.53
CA ALA A 30 133.89 9.84 -11.10
C ALA A 30 132.97 11.03 -10.79
N ASN A 31 132.73 11.92 -11.77
CA ASN A 31 131.85 13.09 -11.63
C ASN A 31 130.46 12.92 -12.25
N THR A 32 130.20 11.82 -12.95
CA THR A 32 128.82 11.42 -13.23
C THR A 32 128.23 10.88 -11.94
N ALA A 33 127.28 11.62 -11.37
CA ALA A 33 126.45 11.13 -10.29
C ALA A 33 125.90 9.74 -10.66
N GLU A 34 126.23 8.72 -9.87
CA GLU A 34 125.49 7.47 -9.87
C GLU A 34 124.00 7.78 -9.66
N PRO A 35 123.08 7.14 -10.40
CA PRO A 35 121.66 7.32 -10.13
C PRO A 35 121.36 6.77 -8.72
N PRO A 36 120.57 7.47 -7.89
CA PRO A 36 120.37 7.07 -6.51
C PRO A 36 119.73 5.67 -6.45
N SER A 37 120.20 4.89 -5.48
CA SER A 37 119.60 3.67 -4.97
C SER A 37 118.10 3.86 -4.64
N SER A 38 117.19 3.54 -5.57
CA SER A 38 115.71 3.62 -5.39
C SER A 38 114.95 2.69 -6.36
N THR A 39 115.47 1.50 -6.65
CA THR A 39 114.80 0.54 -7.55
C THR A 39 113.62 -0.18 -6.87
N LYS A 40 113.72 -0.43 -5.57
CA LYS A 40 112.69 -1.12 -4.77
C LYS A 40 111.46 -0.24 -4.51
N GLU A 41 111.67 1.00 -4.07
CA GLU A 41 110.58 1.98 -3.86
C GLU A 41 109.83 2.27 -5.16
N LEU A 42 110.54 2.41 -6.28
CA LEU A 42 109.96 2.57 -7.61
C LEU A 42 109.10 1.36 -8.03
N ALA A 43 109.52 0.13 -7.66
CA ALA A 43 108.74 -1.07 -7.92
C ALA A 43 107.46 -1.12 -7.05
N GLU A 44 107.56 -0.76 -5.76
CA GLU A 44 106.42 -0.68 -4.85
C GLU A 44 105.40 0.38 -5.29
N LEU A 45 105.86 1.56 -5.70
CA LEU A 45 105.00 2.62 -6.25
C LEU A 45 104.28 2.17 -7.54
N ARG A 46 104.94 1.39 -8.41
CA ARG A 46 104.29 0.82 -9.60
C ARG A 46 103.19 -0.17 -9.25
N VAL A 47 103.42 -1.03 -8.26
CA VAL A 47 102.41 -1.99 -7.77
C VAL A 47 101.22 -1.24 -7.17
N GLN A 48 101.48 -0.21 -6.35
CA GLN A 48 100.41 0.63 -5.77
C GLN A 48 99.62 1.38 -6.85
N ASN A 49 100.29 1.96 -7.84
CA ASN A 49 99.63 2.65 -8.94
C ASN A 49 98.75 1.68 -9.76
N ALA A 50 99.25 0.47 -10.03
CA ALA A 50 98.47 -0.58 -10.69
C ALA A 50 97.27 -1.03 -9.85
N LYS A 51 97.39 -1.10 -8.52
CA LYS A 51 96.27 -1.39 -7.62
C LYS A 51 95.22 -0.28 -7.66
N LEU A 52 95.63 0.97 -7.47
CA LEU A 52 94.72 2.13 -7.55
C LEU A 52 94.03 2.22 -8.90
N THR A 53 94.71 1.88 -9.99
CA THR A 53 94.12 1.83 -11.33
C THR A 53 93.00 0.79 -11.42
N ARG A 54 93.20 -0.42 -10.87
CA ARG A 54 92.15 -1.47 -10.82
C ARG A 54 90.99 -1.05 -9.93
N ASP A 55 91.28 -0.50 -8.75
CA ASP A 55 90.25 -0.05 -7.80
C ASP A 55 89.40 1.09 -8.40
N ASN A 56 90.04 2.05 -9.08
CA ASN A 56 89.35 3.12 -9.81
C ASN A 56 88.48 2.58 -10.94
N GLN A 57 88.95 1.61 -11.72
CA GLN A 57 88.14 0.96 -12.76
C GLN A 57 86.93 0.21 -12.15
N ALA A 58 87.11 -0.45 -11.01
CA ALA A 58 86.01 -1.12 -10.32
C ALA A 58 84.97 -0.12 -9.79
N LEU A 59 85.41 1.01 -9.25
CA LEU A 59 84.53 2.10 -8.81
C LEU A 59 83.77 2.72 -9.99
N LEU A 60 84.43 2.98 -11.12
CA LEU A 60 83.78 3.50 -12.33
C LEU A 60 82.67 2.56 -12.81
N ARG A 61 82.92 1.25 -12.89
CA ARG A 61 81.88 0.27 -13.29
C ARG A 61 80.69 0.24 -12.32
N ARG A 62 80.94 0.41 -11.02
CA ARG A 62 79.88 0.52 -10.01
C ARG A 62 79.06 1.79 -10.20
N LEU A 63 79.70 2.92 -10.48
CA LEU A 63 79.02 4.18 -10.77
C LEU A 63 78.20 4.09 -12.07
N GLU A 64 78.75 3.49 -13.13
CA GLU A 64 78.03 3.24 -14.38
C GLU A 64 76.81 2.34 -14.17
N SER A 65 76.96 1.28 -13.37
CA SER A 65 75.84 0.38 -13.03
C SER A 65 74.77 1.10 -12.21
N ALA A 66 75.17 1.92 -11.23
CA ALA A 66 74.26 2.72 -10.41
C ALA A 66 73.53 3.77 -11.26
N LEU A 67 74.22 4.43 -12.18
CA LEU A 67 73.63 5.37 -13.13
C LEU A 67 72.61 4.67 -14.04
N ALA A 68 72.96 3.50 -14.58
CA ALA A 68 72.04 2.70 -15.39
C ALA A 68 70.81 2.21 -14.60
N SER A 69 70.94 1.93 -13.31
CA SER A 69 69.77 1.64 -12.47
C SER A 69 68.95 2.90 -12.18
N SER A 70 69.59 4.04 -11.95
CA SER A 70 68.90 5.32 -11.71
C SER A 70 68.04 5.72 -12.91
N THR A 71 68.59 5.61 -14.13
CA THR A 71 67.83 5.94 -15.35
C THR A 71 66.67 4.98 -15.61
N ARG A 72 66.81 3.70 -15.23
CA ARG A 72 65.69 2.74 -15.27
C ARG A 72 64.60 3.12 -14.28
N PHE A 73 64.95 3.42 -13.03
CA PHE A 73 63.97 3.84 -12.04
C PHE A 73 63.29 5.17 -12.41
N GLU A 74 64.01 6.10 -13.02
CA GLU A 74 63.42 7.34 -13.55
C GLU A 74 62.42 7.05 -14.66
N HIS A 75 62.72 6.10 -15.56
CA HIS A 75 61.80 5.67 -16.60
C HIS A 75 60.55 4.99 -16.02
N ASP A 76 60.73 4.04 -15.10
CA ASP A 76 59.63 3.34 -14.43
C ASP A 76 58.75 4.33 -13.63
N LEU A 77 59.34 5.33 -12.96
CA LEU A 77 58.59 6.39 -12.30
C LEU A 77 57.82 7.26 -13.29
N ALA A 78 58.38 7.52 -14.48
CA ALA A 78 57.70 8.29 -15.52
C ALA A 78 56.47 7.55 -16.08
N THR A 79 56.40 6.21 -15.99
CA THR A 79 55.22 5.42 -16.38
C THR A 79 54.25 5.20 -15.22
N ASP A 80 54.73 4.93 -14.00
CA ASP A 80 53.88 4.57 -12.88
C ASP A 80 53.11 5.77 -12.29
N VAL A 81 53.72 6.95 -12.31
CA VAL A 81 53.09 8.20 -11.85
C VAL A 81 51.81 8.54 -12.61
N PRO A 82 51.81 8.59 -13.96
CA PRO A 82 50.58 8.88 -14.71
C PRO A 82 49.52 7.79 -14.56
N GLU A 83 49.91 6.50 -14.53
CA GLU A 83 48.96 5.40 -14.28
C GLU A 83 48.27 5.56 -12.92
N ARG A 84 49.03 5.84 -11.85
CA ARG A 84 48.47 6.11 -10.52
C ARG A 84 47.51 7.30 -10.56
N ASP A 85 47.85 8.35 -11.30
CA ASP A 85 47.01 9.54 -11.39
C ASP A 85 45.74 9.31 -12.24
N GLU A 86 45.77 8.38 -13.20
CA GLU A 86 44.59 7.83 -13.87
C GLU A 86 43.70 7.06 -12.91
N TRP A 87 44.26 6.12 -12.15
CA TRP A 87 43.53 5.36 -11.14
C TRP A 87 42.88 6.27 -10.09
N LYS A 88 43.58 7.32 -9.66
CA LYS A 88 43.01 8.36 -8.78
C LYS A 88 41.82 9.06 -9.42
N ARG A 89 41.95 9.51 -10.68
CA ARG A 89 40.84 10.14 -11.42
C ARG A 89 39.64 9.20 -11.57
N HIS A 90 39.88 7.91 -11.85
CA HIS A 90 38.83 6.90 -11.90
C HIS A 90 38.16 6.70 -10.55
N ALA A 91 38.93 6.61 -9.47
CA ALA A 91 38.40 6.47 -8.11
C ALA A 91 37.54 7.68 -7.69
N THR A 92 37.93 8.90 -8.07
CA THR A 92 37.12 10.10 -7.81
C THR A 92 35.80 10.04 -8.56
N LYS A 93 35.83 9.73 -9.88
CA LYS A 93 34.60 9.62 -10.70
C LYS A 93 33.65 8.54 -10.19
N THR A 94 34.16 7.39 -9.78
CA THR A 94 33.32 6.32 -9.23
C THR A 94 32.74 6.71 -7.87
N SER A 95 33.48 7.43 -7.03
CA SER A 95 32.98 7.98 -5.77
C SER A 95 31.83 8.96 -5.98
N GLU A 96 31.96 9.88 -6.94
CA GLU A 96 30.90 10.83 -7.33
C GLU A 96 29.65 10.10 -7.85
N LEU A 97 29.84 9.08 -8.68
CA LEU A 97 28.74 8.28 -9.21
C LEU A 97 28.00 7.52 -8.09
N VAL A 98 28.74 6.91 -7.16
CA VAL A 98 28.16 6.24 -5.98
C VAL A 98 27.39 7.22 -5.12
N ALA A 99 27.90 8.43 -4.90
CA ALA A 99 27.19 9.47 -4.16
C ALA A 99 25.90 9.90 -4.88
N SER A 100 25.93 10.08 -6.20
CA SER A 100 24.76 10.39 -7.01
C SER A 100 23.69 9.30 -6.97
N PHE A 101 24.10 8.03 -7.08
CA PHE A 101 23.18 6.89 -6.94
C PHE A 101 22.56 6.84 -5.54
N ARG A 102 23.34 7.05 -4.49
CA ARG A 102 22.84 7.08 -3.11
C ARG A 102 21.78 8.17 -2.92
N ASN A 103 21.98 9.35 -3.49
CA ASN A 103 21.01 10.44 -3.44
C ASN A 103 19.72 10.07 -4.18
N THR A 104 19.83 9.49 -5.38
CA THR A 104 18.67 9.03 -6.16
C THR A 104 17.88 7.96 -5.40
N VAL A 105 18.55 6.97 -4.82
CA VAL A 105 17.91 5.93 -4.00
C VAL A 105 17.17 6.56 -2.81
N CYS A 106 17.79 7.52 -2.12
CA CYS A 106 17.14 8.20 -0.99
C CYS A 106 15.85 8.93 -1.42
N VAL A 107 15.86 9.63 -2.56
CA VAL A 107 14.66 10.28 -3.10
C VAL A 107 13.58 9.27 -3.47
N LEU A 108 13.95 8.16 -4.13
CA LEU A 108 13.01 7.11 -4.52
C LEU A 108 12.39 6.42 -3.30
N GLU A 109 13.17 6.15 -2.24
CA GLU A 109 12.66 5.61 -0.99
C GLU A 109 11.63 6.54 -0.34
N LEU A 110 11.88 7.86 -0.34
CA LEU A 110 10.95 8.84 0.22
C LEU A 110 9.64 8.87 -0.58
N GLN A 111 9.73 8.89 -1.92
CA GLN A 111 8.56 8.84 -2.79
C GLN A 111 7.74 7.56 -2.60
N LEU A 112 8.41 6.41 -2.47
CA LEU A 112 7.74 5.14 -2.21
C LEU A 112 7.02 5.17 -0.85
N ARG A 113 7.68 5.65 0.21
CA ARG A 113 7.05 5.79 1.54
C ARG A 113 5.82 6.70 1.50
N GLU A 114 5.89 7.81 0.77
CA GLU A 114 4.77 8.73 0.62
C GLU A 114 3.60 8.13 -0.18
N SER A 115 3.90 7.48 -1.30
CA SER A 115 2.91 6.76 -2.11
C SER A 115 2.20 5.68 -1.30
N THR A 116 2.95 4.88 -0.54
CA THR A 116 2.39 3.86 0.36
C THR A 116 1.51 4.47 1.44
N ARG A 117 1.92 5.58 2.08
CA ARG A 117 1.09 6.29 3.06
C ARG A 117 -0.23 6.79 2.45
N LYS A 118 -0.19 7.35 1.24
CA LYS A 118 -1.38 7.82 0.54
C LYS A 118 -2.31 6.65 0.18
N SER A 119 -1.74 5.54 -0.28
CA SER A 119 -2.50 4.32 -0.56
C SER A 119 -3.18 3.79 0.69
N ASN A 120 -2.46 3.68 1.81
CA ASN A 120 -3.02 3.19 3.08
C ASN A 120 -4.16 4.06 3.57
N ARG A 121 -4.03 5.40 3.52
CA ARG A 121 -5.15 6.31 3.88
C ARG A 121 -6.41 6.06 3.04
N ARG A 122 -6.26 5.73 1.75
CA ARG A 122 -7.40 5.38 0.88
C ARG A 122 -8.02 4.05 1.26
N VAL A 123 -7.18 3.04 1.56
CA VAL A 123 -7.64 1.73 2.03
C VAL A 123 -8.40 1.89 3.35
N ASP A 124 -7.87 2.64 4.31
CA ASP A 124 -8.53 2.91 5.60
C ASP A 124 -9.89 3.60 5.41
N SER A 125 -9.96 4.60 4.53
CA SER A 125 -11.22 5.28 4.22
C SER A 125 -12.24 4.35 3.55
N CYS A 126 -11.81 3.50 2.61
CA CYS A 126 -12.68 2.50 2.01
C CYS A 126 -13.16 1.47 3.04
N GLN A 127 -12.29 1.05 3.96
CA GLN A 127 -12.64 0.10 5.02
C GLN A 127 -13.71 0.67 5.93
N GLN A 128 -13.60 1.93 6.34
CA GLN A 128 -14.63 2.61 7.13
C GLN A 128 -15.99 2.65 6.43
N LEU A 129 -16.00 2.90 5.10
CA LEU A 129 -17.23 2.88 4.31
C LEU A 129 -17.83 1.47 4.24
N VAL A 130 -16.99 0.44 4.02
CA VAL A 130 -17.42 -0.97 4.02
C VAL A 130 -18.02 -1.35 5.37
N ASP A 131 -17.40 -0.97 6.48
CA ASP A 131 -17.90 -1.26 7.83
C ASP A 131 -19.23 -0.52 8.12
N HIS A 132 -19.41 0.68 7.57
CA HIS A 132 -20.68 1.39 7.65
C HIS A 132 -21.78 0.69 6.83
N LEU A 133 -21.48 0.33 5.57
CA LEU A 133 -22.43 -0.37 4.70
C LEU A 133 -22.82 -1.73 5.27
N ARG A 134 -21.87 -2.48 5.84
CA ARG A 134 -22.15 -3.77 6.51
C ARG A 134 -23.15 -3.58 7.65
N ARG A 135 -22.95 -2.58 8.51
CA ARG A 135 -23.91 -2.26 9.59
C ARG A 135 -25.29 -1.88 9.07
N MET A 136 -25.38 -1.16 7.94
CA MET A 136 -26.66 -0.84 7.33
C MET A 136 -27.38 -2.08 6.82
N VAL A 137 -26.66 -2.98 6.15
CA VAL A 137 -27.20 -4.26 5.66
C VAL A 137 -27.70 -5.09 6.84
N ASP A 138 -26.89 -5.25 7.89
CA ASP A 138 -27.29 -5.99 9.10
C ASP A 138 -28.56 -5.43 9.74
N GLN A 139 -28.75 -4.10 9.70
CA GLN A 139 -29.97 -3.47 10.20
C GLN A 139 -31.17 -3.74 9.29
N ARG A 140 -30.98 -3.64 7.96
CA ARG A 140 -32.05 -3.93 6.99
C ARG A 140 -32.49 -5.39 7.06
N ASP A 141 -31.57 -6.32 7.24
CA ASP A 141 -31.89 -7.74 7.39
C ASP A 141 -32.75 -8.01 8.63
N LYS A 142 -32.48 -7.30 9.74
CA LYS A 142 -33.34 -7.35 10.94
C LYS A 142 -34.72 -6.78 10.66
N ASP A 143 -34.80 -5.61 10.02
CA ASP A 143 -36.07 -4.97 9.69
C ASP A 143 -36.92 -5.87 8.76
N LEU A 144 -36.29 -6.49 7.75
CA LEU A 144 -36.93 -7.43 6.83
C LEU A 144 -37.46 -8.66 7.56
N LYS A 145 -36.70 -9.20 8.52
CA LYS A 145 -37.16 -10.34 9.33
C LYS A 145 -38.43 -10.00 10.11
N VAL A 146 -38.45 -8.84 10.79
CA VAL A 146 -39.64 -8.37 11.52
C VAL A 146 -40.82 -8.19 10.59
N MET A 147 -40.63 -7.56 9.43
CA MET A 147 -41.70 -7.39 8.44
C MET A 147 -42.24 -8.72 7.92
N SER A 148 -41.35 -9.70 7.67
CA SER A 148 -41.75 -11.03 7.22
C SER A 148 -42.60 -11.75 8.27
N GLU A 149 -42.27 -11.59 9.56
CA GLU A 149 -43.06 -12.16 10.67
C GLU A 149 -44.46 -11.52 10.71
N VAL A 150 -44.56 -10.20 10.62
CA VAL A 150 -45.85 -9.47 10.59
C VAL A 150 -46.70 -9.86 9.38
N LEU A 151 -46.09 -10.03 8.21
CA LEU A 151 -46.82 -10.47 7.02
C LEU A 151 -47.38 -11.88 7.19
N ALA A 152 -46.60 -12.81 7.75
CA ALA A 152 -47.08 -14.16 8.04
C ALA A 152 -48.28 -14.16 9.00
N GLU A 153 -48.25 -13.33 10.04
CA GLU A 153 -49.40 -13.16 10.95
C GLU A 153 -50.63 -12.61 10.23
N ARG A 154 -50.44 -11.65 9.32
CA ARG A 154 -51.55 -11.11 8.52
C ARG A 154 -52.12 -12.13 7.55
N ASP A 155 -51.29 -12.95 6.92
CA ASP A 155 -51.76 -14.01 6.02
C ASP A 155 -52.65 -15.02 6.76
N VAL A 156 -52.33 -15.34 8.01
CA VAL A 156 -53.19 -16.17 8.88
C VAL A 156 -54.52 -15.48 9.15
N ALA A 157 -54.50 -14.18 9.52
CA ALA A 157 -55.72 -13.43 9.79
C ALA A 157 -56.61 -13.27 8.54
N TYR A 158 -56.02 -13.00 7.37
CA TYR A 158 -56.74 -12.92 6.10
C TYR A 158 -57.37 -14.26 5.73
N SER A 159 -56.64 -15.36 5.91
CA SER A 159 -57.16 -16.70 5.66
C SER A 159 -58.37 -17.02 6.55
N ALA A 160 -58.32 -16.64 7.84
CA ALA A 160 -59.44 -16.80 8.76
C ALA A 160 -60.66 -15.95 8.33
N LEU A 161 -60.46 -14.68 7.99
CA LEU A 161 -61.53 -13.80 7.52
C LEU A 161 -62.15 -14.29 6.21
N GLN A 162 -61.34 -14.80 5.28
CA GLN A 162 -61.83 -15.41 4.05
C GLN A 162 -62.69 -16.65 4.36
N GLY A 163 -62.28 -17.50 5.30
CA GLY A 163 -63.08 -18.63 5.76
C GLY A 163 -64.43 -18.21 6.34
N VAL A 164 -64.45 -17.17 7.20
CA VAL A 164 -65.69 -16.62 7.76
C VAL A 164 -66.59 -16.03 6.68
N ALA A 165 -66.05 -15.26 5.75
CA ALA A 165 -66.80 -14.67 4.65
C ALA A 165 -67.43 -15.73 3.74
N SER A 166 -66.67 -16.77 3.38
CA SER A 166 -67.17 -17.91 2.61
C SER A 166 -68.31 -18.62 3.34
N SER A 167 -68.13 -18.92 4.63
CA SER A 167 -69.19 -19.57 5.43
C SER A 167 -70.44 -18.68 5.55
N TYR A 168 -70.28 -17.38 5.79
CA TYR A 168 -71.42 -16.46 5.83
C TYR A 168 -72.19 -16.44 4.49
N PHE A 169 -71.46 -16.42 3.38
CA PHE A 169 -72.07 -16.46 2.05
C PHE A 169 -72.85 -17.75 1.80
N GLU A 170 -72.31 -18.91 2.19
CA GLU A 170 -73.02 -20.20 2.14
C GLU A 170 -74.32 -20.17 2.97
N HIS A 171 -74.27 -19.68 4.21
CA HIS A 171 -75.47 -19.56 5.06
C HIS A 171 -76.53 -18.63 4.44
N VAL A 172 -76.12 -17.52 3.82
CA VAL A 172 -77.05 -16.60 3.13
C VAL A 172 -77.69 -17.28 1.93
N GLN A 173 -76.92 -18.05 1.13
CA GLN A 173 -77.47 -18.82 0.02
C GLN A 173 -78.45 -19.90 0.50
N GLU A 174 -78.10 -20.62 1.56
CA GLU A 174 -78.97 -21.63 2.17
C GLU A 174 -80.28 -21.01 2.67
N ALA A 175 -80.19 -19.90 3.42
CA ALA A 175 -81.37 -19.18 3.90
C ALA A 175 -82.25 -18.67 2.75
N ALA A 176 -81.65 -18.13 1.69
CA ALA A 176 -82.38 -17.69 0.50
C ALA A 176 -83.07 -18.86 -0.22
N ALA A 177 -82.43 -20.04 -0.29
CA ALA A 177 -83.01 -21.25 -0.86
C ALA A 177 -84.19 -21.78 -0.02
N VAL A 178 -84.10 -21.75 1.32
CA VAL A 178 -85.20 -22.12 2.22
C VAL A 178 -86.39 -21.18 2.01
N ILE A 179 -86.17 -19.86 1.96
CA ILE A 179 -87.25 -18.90 1.71
C ILE A 179 -87.89 -19.14 0.34
N SER A 180 -87.09 -19.33 -0.71
CA SER A 180 -87.57 -19.49 -2.09
C SER A 180 -88.30 -20.82 -2.33
N SER A 181 -87.90 -21.90 -1.64
CA SER A 181 -88.59 -23.20 -1.70
C SER A 181 -89.82 -23.29 -0.79
N GLY A 182 -90.08 -22.25 0.01
CA GLY A 182 -91.08 -22.26 1.08
C GLY A 182 -90.63 -23.03 2.33
N GLY A 183 -89.46 -23.69 2.29
CA GLY A 183 -88.91 -24.52 3.35
C GLY A 183 -89.56 -25.91 3.42
N ALA A 184 -88.79 -26.91 3.84
CA ALA A 184 -89.32 -28.24 4.18
C ALA A 184 -90.24 -28.19 5.41
N ASP A 185 -90.02 -27.21 6.28
CA ASP A 185 -90.71 -27.08 7.56
C ASP A 185 -92.09 -26.41 7.41
N ARG A 186 -93.12 -27.03 7.98
CA ARG A 186 -94.53 -26.59 7.86
C ARG A 186 -94.79 -25.15 8.34
N PRO A 187 -94.16 -24.65 9.42
CA PRO A 187 -94.36 -23.28 9.89
C PRO A 187 -93.85 -22.22 8.90
N VAL A 188 -92.72 -22.48 8.25
CA VAL A 188 -92.09 -21.53 7.30
C VAL A 188 -92.95 -21.35 6.05
N ARG A 189 -93.51 -22.44 5.51
CA ARG A 189 -94.47 -22.38 4.40
C ARG A 189 -95.71 -21.56 4.75
N PHE A 190 -96.25 -21.76 5.96
CA PHE A 190 -97.45 -21.07 6.41
C PHE A 190 -97.20 -19.56 6.61
N ALA A 191 -96.04 -19.21 7.19
CA ALA A 191 -95.62 -17.82 7.34
C ALA A 191 -95.43 -17.13 5.98
N ASN A 192 -94.72 -17.77 5.03
CA ASN A 192 -94.53 -17.22 3.69
C ASN A 192 -95.86 -17.00 2.95
N GLN A 193 -96.77 -17.98 3.02
CA GLN A 193 -98.10 -17.85 2.42
C GLN A 193 -98.92 -16.71 3.06
N THR A 194 -98.80 -16.52 4.37
CA THR A 194 -99.46 -15.42 5.09
C THR A 194 -98.89 -14.06 4.68
N ILE A 195 -97.56 -13.96 4.58
CA ILE A 195 -96.86 -12.75 4.14
C ILE A 195 -97.23 -12.40 2.70
N ASP A 196 -97.27 -13.37 1.79
CA ASP A 196 -97.66 -13.14 0.40
C ASP A 196 -99.11 -12.66 0.27
N ASN A 197 -100.01 -13.24 1.07
CA ASN A 197 -101.40 -12.79 1.14
C ASN A 197 -101.49 -11.36 1.68
N GLN A 198 -100.76 -11.04 2.75
CA GLN A 198 -100.69 -9.68 3.31
C GLN A 198 -100.12 -8.68 2.29
N ARG A 199 -99.04 -9.05 1.58
CA ARG A 199 -98.43 -8.23 0.53
C ARG A 199 -99.42 -7.95 -0.60
N ARG A 200 -100.19 -8.95 -1.04
CA ARG A 200 -101.25 -8.78 -2.06
C ARG A 200 -102.33 -7.81 -1.60
N VAL A 201 -102.76 -7.89 -0.34
CA VAL A 201 -103.76 -6.96 0.23
C VAL A 201 -103.19 -5.54 0.27
N ILE A 202 -101.98 -5.34 0.79
CA ILE A 202 -101.33 -4.02 0.86
C ILE A 202 -101.16 -3.40 -0.53
N GLN A 203 -100.74 -4.19 -1.52
CA GLN A 203 -100.59 -3.74 -2.91
C GLN A 203 -101.93 -3.34 -3.54
N ARG A 204 -103.00 -4.11 -3.31
CA ARG A 204 -104.36 -3.76 -3.78
C ARG A 204 -104.87 -2.45 -3.19
N HIS A 205 -104.41 -2.10 -1.99
CA HIS A 205 -104.79 -0.87 -1.30
C HIS A 205 -103.77 0.28 -1.47
N ASN A 206 -102.79 0.18 -2.38
CA ASN A 206 -101.75 1.19 -2.61
C ASN A 206 -101.06 1.66 -1.31
N GLY A 207 -100.84 0.75 -0.36
CA GLY A 207 -100.23 1.06 0.94
C GLY A 207 -101.15 1.79 1.94
N ARG A 208 -102.42 2.06 1.60
CA ARG A 208 -103.41 2.70 2.50
C ARG A 208 -104.43 1.68 2.98
N ILE A 209 -104.13 1.01 4.10
CA ILE A 209 -105.10 0.20 4.82
C ILE A 209 -105.89 1.13 5.75
N SER A 210 -107.19 1.30 5.50
CA SER A 210 -108.10 2.02 6.42
C SER A 210 -108.40 1.13 7.62
N VAL A 211 -108.08 1.59 8.83
CA VAL A 211 -108.28 0.85 10.11
C VAL A 211 -109.67 1.07 10.70
N ALA A 212 -110.62 1.60 9.92
CA ALA A 212 -112.00 1.73 10.40
C ALA A 212 -112.76 0.41 10.17
N ASP A 213 -112.64 -0.52 11.11
CA ASP A 213 -113.57 -1.65 11.23
C ASP A 213 -114.91 -1.12 11.78
N PRO A 214 -116.04 -1.23 11.04
CA PRO A 214 -117.35 -0.81 11.51
C PRO A 214 -117.78 -1.48 12.82
N ALA A 215 -117.23 -2.65 13.16
CA ALA A 215 -117.52 -3.35 14.40
C ALA A 215 -116.91 -2.66 15.64
N LEU A 216 -115.75 -2.00 15.50
CA LEU A 216 -115.11 -1.29 16.62
C LEU A 216 -115.81 0.04 16.95
N ALA A 217 -116.39 0.70 15.96
CA ALA A 217 -117.15 1.94 16.16
C ALA A 217 -118.44 1.72 16.99
N LEU A 218 -119.04 0.54 16.89
CA LEU A 218 -120.25 0.18 17.64
C LEU A 218 -119.94 -0.24 19.09
N ALA A 219 -118.77 -0.86 19.33
CA ALA A 219 -118.31 -1.24 20.67
C ALA A 219 -117.92 -0.02 21.54
N ALA A 220 -117.31 1.01 20.93
CA ALA A 220 -116.97 2.25 21.64
C ALA A 220 -118.20 3.07 22.08
N ALA A 221 -119.34 2.94 21.39
CA ALA A 221 -120.59 3.61 21.75
C ALA A 221 -121.39 2.89 22.86
N THR A 222 -121.09 1.61 23.13
CA THR A 222 -121.88 0.77 24.05
C THR A 222 -121.17 0.43 25.35
N GLY A 223 -119.93 0.91 25.57
CA GLY A 223 -119.26 0.77 26.87
C GLY A 223 -119.06 -0.69 27.31
N ILE A 224 -118.84 -1.60 26.37
CA ILE A 224 -118.57 -3.01 26.64
C ILE A 224 -117.04 -3.20 26.65
N ASP A 225 -116.49 -3.56 27.81
CA ASP A 225 -115.10 -3.97 27.95
C ASP A 225 -114.77 -5.12 26.99
N ALA A 226 -113.83 -4.90 26.08
CA ALA A 226 -113.36 -5.92 25.17
C ALA A 226 -112.62 -7.03 25.96
N PRO A 227 -113.06 -8.29 25.89
CA PRO A 227 -112.41 -9.37 26.62
C PRO A 227 -111.11 -9.76 25.91
N GLY A 228 -110.02 -9.86 26.67
CA GLY A 228 -108.86 -10.68 26.29
C GLY A 228 -107.51 -9.99 26.10
N ILE A 229 -107.36 -8.69 26.41
CA ILE A 229 -106.03 -8.06 26.44
C ILE A 229 -105.63 -7.85 27.89
N SER A 230 -104.54 -8.48 28.32
CA SER A 230 -104.07 -8.31 29.69
C SER A 230 -103.65 -6.85 29.91
N PRO A 231 -103.87 -6.28 31.09
CA PRO A 231 -103.43 -4.91 31.39
C PRO A 231 -101.92 -4.69 31.15
N GLY A 232 -101.11 -5.75 31.24
CA GLY A 232 -99.69 -5.73 30.92
C GLY A 232 -99.39 -5.52 29.44
N ASP A 233 -100.17 -6.12 28.54
CA ASP A 233 -99.99 -5.99 27.09
C ASP A 233 -100.41 -4.60 26.59
N LEU A 234 -101.46 -4.03 27.19
CA LEU A 234 -101.86 -2.64 26.98
C LEU A 234 -100.77 -1.66 27.43
N ALA A 235 -100.14 -1.92 28.59
CA ALA A 235 -99.04 -1.10 29.09
C ALA A 235 -97.78 -1.20 28.20
N LEU A 236 -97.48 -2.40 27.68
CA LEU A 236 -96.37 -2.63 26.75
C LEU A 236 -96.59 -1.88 25.43
N ASN A 237 -97.79 -1.99 24.85
CA ASN A 237 -98.16 -1.27 23.63
C ASN A 237 -98.12 0.25 23.83
N ALA A 238 -98.67 0.76 24.93
CA ALA A 238 -98.61 2.20 25.25
C ALA A 238 -97.17 2.71 25.44
N ARG A 239 -96.25 1.84 25.89
CA ARG A 239 -94.83 2.18 26.00
C ARG A 239 -94.13 2.14 24.65
N LEU A 240 -94.48 1.19 23.79
CA LEU A 240 -93.95 1.07 22.44
C LEU A 240 -94.38 2.26 21.56
N CYS A 241 -95.65 2.67 21.62
CA CYS A 241 -96.16 3.84 20.92
C CYS A 241 -95.41 5.12 21.31
N ARG A 242 -95.17 5.34 22.62
CA ARG A 242 -94.39 6.49 23.10
C ARG A 242 -92.93 6.49 22.63
N LEU A 243 -92.30 5.31 22.50
CA LEU A 243 -90.94 5.20 21.98
C LEU A 243 -90.86 5.44 20.47
N LEU A 244 -91.92 5.15 19.73
CA LEU A 244 -92.00 5.38 18.29
C LEU A 244 -92.32 6.84 17.95
N GLU A 245 -93.06 7.55 18.81
CA GLU A 245 -93.33 8.99 18.68
C GLU A 245 -92.15 9.88 19.10
N ALA A 246 -91.21 9.36 19.90
CA ALA A 246 -90.02 10.07 20.36
C ALA A 246 -88.82 10.00 19.39
N ARG A 247 -89.04 9.64 18.12
CA ARG A 247 -88.01 9.54 17.07
C ARG A 247 -88.18 10.59 15.99
#